data_AF-A0A8J2X269-F1
#
_entry.id   AF-A0A8J2X269-F1
#
_cell.length_a   1.000
_cell.length_b   1.000
_cell.length_c   1.000
_cell.angle_alpha   90.00
_cell.angle_beta   90.00
_cell.angle_gamma   90.00
#
_symmetry.space_group_name_H-M   'P 1'
#
loop_
_entity.id
_entity.type
_entity.pdbx_description
1 polymer ?
#
loop_
_entity_poly.entity_id
_entity_poly.type
_entity_poly.pdbx_seq_one_letter_code
_entity_poly.pdbx_strand_id
1 'polypeptide(L)'
;MAVQMLLVINKSGGLIYHRSLDAESDKGLNSNDYLILASILHGSFAIASQLTPKALQLSQSAAQNIDFTVPYIPYVGMPRGRRGGQDKNRSNSSLNSSQGKLGSFKGDDFFKDAFQSWNRSGVRQLCTDQFTMYIYQTMTGLKFVAVSSQGALSASHTGGSSNMHSIHVADNFLRKIYCLYSDYVMKDPFYSLEMPIKSTLFDQKVKQMMENLA
;
A
#
# COMPACT_ATOMS: atom_id res chain seq x y z
N MET A 1 -11.57 -0.65 3.72
CA MET A 1 -10.38 -1.41 4.16
C MET A 1 -9.69 -0.49 5.14
N ALA A 2 -9.88 -0.66 6.45
CA ALA A 2 -9.24 0.23 7.41
C ALA A 2 -7.79 -0.20 7.62
N VAL A 3 -6.84 0.49 6.98
CA VAL A 3 -5.40 0.23 7.18
C VAL A 3 -5.00 0.86 8.50
N GLN A 4 -4.50 0.08 9.45
CA GLN A 4 -4.06 0.59 10.76
C GLN A 4 -2.57 0.86 10.81
N MET A 5 -1.78 0.06 10.09
CA MET A 5 -0.33 0.12 10.14
C MET A 5 0.28 -0.10 8.77
N LEU A 6 1.35 0.63 8.49
CA LEU A 6 2.19 0.49 7.31
C LEU A 6 3.64 0.24 7.73
N LEU A 7 4.28 -0.74 7.10
CA LEU A 7 5.70 -1.03 7.26
C LEU A 7 6.39 -1.01 5.90
N VAL A 8 7.65 -0.57 5.87
CA VAL A 8 8.54 -0.74 4.73
C VAL A 8 9.76 -1.51 5.19
N ILE A 9 9.99 -2.63 4.53
CA ILE A 9 11.10 -3.54 4.78
C ILE A 9 12.07 -3.41 3.60
N ASN A 10 13.35 -3.27 3.89
CA ASN A 10 14.39 -3.17 2.87
C ASN A 10 14.59 -4.51 2.13
N LYS A 11 15.50 -4.51 1.16
CA LYS A 11 15.84 -5.71 0.39
C LYS A 11 16.41 -6.81 1.28
N SER A 12 17.23 -6.41 2.26
CA SER A 12 17.94 -7.26 3.23
C SER A 12 17.07 -7.77 4.40
N GLY A 13 15.78 -7.40 4.47
CA GLY A 13 14.86 -7.81 5.54
C GLY A 13 14.81 -6.92 6.79
N GLY A 14 15.55 -5.81 6.82
CA GLY A 14 15.50 -4.80 7.88
C GLY A 14 14.32 -3.85 7.72
N LEU A 15 13.71 -3.47 8.84
CA LEU A 15 12.67 -2.44 8.88
C LEU A 15 13.28 -1.06 8.66
N ILE A 16 12.83 -0.34 7.64
CA ILE A 16 13.26 1.04 7.35
C ILE A 16 12.18 2.07 7.63
N TYR A 17 10.92 1.65 7.76
CA TYR A 17 9.82 2.54 8.06
C TYR A 17 8.70 1.79 8.75
N HIS A 18 8.08 2.41 9.76
CA HIS A 18 6.83 1.95 10.33
C HIS A 18 5.97 3.14 10.71
N ARG A 19 4.65 3.02 10.52
CA ARG A 19 3.67 4.02 10.90
C ARG A 19 2.36 3.37 11.30
N SER A 20 1.89 3.69 12.50
CA SER A 20 0.58 3.33 13.04
C SER A 20 -0.38 4.54 13.01
N LEU A 21 -1.66 4.29 12.74
CA LEU A 21 -2.74 5.28 12.85
C LEU A 21 -3.37 5.29 14.25
N ASP A 22 -3.63 4.12 14.83
CA ASP A 22 -4.22 4.00 16.16
C ASP A 22 -3.12 3.88 17.23
N ALA A 23 -3.01 4.88 18.10
CA ALA A 23 -2.11 4.84 19.26
C ALA A 23 -2.49 3.71 20.25
N GLU A 24 -3.71 3.18 20.18
CA GLU A 24 -4.14 2.02 20.98
C GLU A 24 -3.58 0.69 20.46
N SER A 25 -3.39 0.57 19.13
CA SER A 25 -2.77 -0.62 18.52
C SER A 25 -1.26 -0.72 18.79
N ASP A 26 -0.63 0.40 19.19
CA ASP A 26 0.79 0.48 19.56
C ASP A 26 1.06 0.15 21.04
N LYS A 27 0.03 -0.11 21.85
CA LYS A 27 0.19 -0.33 23.30
C LYS A 27 0.94 -1.62 23.67
N GLY A 28 1.28 -2.47 22.69
CA GLY A 28 1.89 -3.78 22.95
C GLY A 28 3.29 -4.03 22.37
N LEU A 29 3.74 -3.28 21.34
CA LEU A 29 4.95 -3.60 20.59
C LEU A 29 6.01 -2.51 20.71
N ASN A 30 7.23 -2.89 21.08
CA ASN A 30 8.38 -2.01 21.10
C ASN A 30 8.97 -1.85 19.69
N SER A 31 9.76 -0.81 19.47
CA SER A 31 10.57 -0.61 18.25
C SER A 31 11.39 -1.84 17.88
N ASN A 32 11.95 -2.54 18.86
CA ASN A 32 12.71 -3.78 18.64
C ASN A 32 11.83 -4.92 18.12
N ASP A 33 10.59 -5.02 18.58
CA ASP A 33 9.66 -6.07 18.15
C ASP A 33 9.27 -5.86 16.68
N TYR A 34 9.13 -4.62 16.24
CA TYR A 34 8.91 -4.31 14.83
C TYR A 34 10.11 -4.68 13.95
N LEU A 35 11.34 -4.52 14.44
CA LEU A 35 12.54 -4.97 13.72
C LEU A 35 12.56 -6.50 13.57
N ILE A 36 12.20 -7.22 14.63
CA ILE A 36 12.08 -8.67 14.63
C ILE A 36 10.96 -9.11 13.68
N LEU A 37 9.79 -8.47 13.74
CA LEU A 37 8.64 -8.75 12.88
C LEU A 37 9.00 -8.57 11.41
N ALA A 38 9.70 -7.48 11.03
CA ALA A 38 10.15 -7.28 9.66
C ALA A 38 11.08 -8.40 9.18
N SER A 39 11.99 -8.85 10.05
CA SER A 39 12.91 -9.94 9.75
C SER A 39 12.18 -11.28 9.59
N ILE A 40 11.18 -11.55 10.45
CA ILE A 40 10.32 -12.74 10.35
C ILE A 40 9.51 -12.73 9.06
N LEU A 41 8.91 -11.59 8.69
CA LEU A 41 8.18 -11.45 7.44
C LEU A 41 9.08 -11.65 6.24
N HIS A 42 10.32 -11.14 6.28
CA HIS A 42 11.29 -11.37 5.22
C HIS A 42 11.66 -12.84 5.07
N GLY A 43 11.92 -13.54 6.18
CA GLY A 43 12.20 -14.97 6.19
C GLY A 43 11.02 -15.81 5.73
N SER A 44 9.81 -15.53 6.22
CA SER A 44 8.56 -16.18 5.82
C SER A 44 8.30 -16.00 4.32
N PHE A 45 8.52 -14.80 3.79
CA PHE A 45 8.43 -14.52 2.36
C PHE A 45 9.39 -15.41 1.55
N ALA A 46 10.64 -15.52 1.99
CA ALA A 46 11.65 -16.36 1.33
C ALA A 46 11.27 -17.85 1.39
N ILE A 47 10.83 -18.36 2.53
CA ILE A 47 10.40 -19.77 2.69
C ILE A 47 9.20 -20.07 1.80
N ALA A 48 8.19 -19.20 1.77
CA ALA A 48 7.01 -19.38 0.93
C ALA A 48 7.36 -19.40 -0.57
N SER A 49 8.38 -18.64 -0.99
CA SER A 49 8.83 -18.68 -2.39
C SER A 49 9.47 -20.02 -2.77
N GLN A 50 10.18 -20.67 -1.84
CA GLN A 50 10.76 -22.00 -2.04
C GLN A 50 9.72 -23.12 -1.93
N LEU A 51 8.72 -22.95 -1.05
CA LEU A 51 7.63 -23.91 -0.85
C LEU A 51 6.59 -23.89 -1.98
N THR A 52 6.70 -22.96 -2.93
CA THR A 52 5.77 -22.85 -4.04
C THR A 52 5.70 -24.18 -4.81
N PRO A 53 4.52 -24.82 -4.94
CA PRO A 53 4.38 -26.13 -5.55
C PRO A 53 5.02 -26.21 -6.95
N LYS A 54 5.71 -27.32 -7.24
CA LYS A 54 6.33 -27.57 -8.56
C LYS A 54 5.34 -27.45 -9.73
N ALA A 55 4.05 -27.73 -9.49
CA ALA A 55 2.99 -27.54 -10.49
C ALA A 55 2.86 -26.07 -10.95
N LEU A 56 3.05 -25.10 -10.05
CA LEU A 56 3.08 -23.67 -10.39
C LEU A 56 4.41 -23.25 -11.03
N GLN A 57 5.51 -23.90 -10.69
CA GLN A 57 6.81 -23.66 -11.32
C GLN A 57 6.86 -24.18 -12.77
N LEU A 58 6.25 -25.34 -13.01
CA LEU A 58 6.12 -25.95 -14.34
C LEU A 58 5.09 -25.22 -15.21
N SER A 59 3.97 -24.75 -14.64
CA SER A 59 2.98 -23.96 -15.39
C SER A 59 3.54 -22.63 -15.90
N GLN A 60 4.43 -21.98 -15.13
CA GLN A 60 5.18 -20.81 -15.63
C GLN A 60 6.04 -21.12 -16.86
N SER A 61 6.46 -22.38 -17.02
CA SER A 61 7.32 -22.84 -18.12
C SER A 61 6.52 -23.39 -19.32
N ALA A 62 5.28 -23.86 -19.11
CA ALA A 62 4.50 -24.62 -20.09
C ALA A 62 3.13 -24.02 -20.47
N ALA A 63 2.59 -23.04 -19.74
CA ALA A 63 1.27 -22.49 -20.01
C ALA A 63 1.26 -20.95 -19.92
N GLN A 64 0.79 -20.32 -20.99
CA GLN A 64 0.43 -18.92 -21.02
C GLN A 64 -0.73 -18.64 -20.04
N ASN A 65 -0.69 -17.46 -19.38
CA ASN A 65 -1.79 -16.78 -18.69
C ASN A 65 -2.15 -17.20 -17.24
N ILE A 66 -1.20 -17.20 -16.30
CA ILE A 66 -1.56 -16.70 -14.96
C ILE A 66 -1.51 -15.18 -15.05
N ASP A 67 -2.68 -14.56 -15.12
CA ASP A 67 -2.78 -13.11 -15.22
C ASP A 67 -2.45 -12.46 -13.88
N PHE A 68 -1.24 -11.88 -13.79
CA PHE A 68 -0.79 -11.09 -12.64
C PHE A 68 -1.18 -9.61 -12.78
N THR A 69 -2.08 -9.27 -13.71
CA THR A 69 -2.58 -7.91 -13.82
C THR A 69 -3.50 -7.60 -12.64
N VAL A 70 -3.16 -6.52 -11.95
CA VAL A 70 -3.97 -5.91 -10.92
C VAL A 70 -4.79 -4.83 -11.64
N PRO A 71 -6.14 -4.91 -11.59
CA PRO A 71 -6.98 -3.90 -12.20
C PRO A 71 -6.75 -2.57 -11.50
N TYR A 72 -6.88 -1.48 -12.26
CA TYR A 72 -6.88 -0.14 -11.69
C TYR A 72 -8.12 0.04 -10.81
N ILE A 73 -7.91 0.50 -9.58
CA ILE A 73 -8.98 0.87 -8.66
C ILE A 73 -8.86 2.37 -8.36
N PRO A 74 -9.87 3.17 -8.73
CA PRO A 74 -9.76 4.62 -8.67
C PRO A 74 -9.84 5.16 -7.23
N TYR A 75 -8.98 6.15 -6.97
CA TYR A 75 -8.92 6.96 -5.75
C TYR A 75 -8.62 6.19 -4.45
N VAL A 76 -7.98 5.03 -4.54
CA VAL A 76 -7.52 4.31 -3.33
C VAL A 76 -6.46 5.13 -2.59
N GLY A 77 -6.78 5.58 -1.38
CA GLY A 77 -5.94 6.42 -0.51
C GLY A 77 -5.81 7.89 -0.96
N MET A 78 -6.48 8.30 -2.03
CA MET A 78 -6.48 9.68 -2.50
C MET A 78 -7.81 10.36 -2.14
N PRO A 79 -7.81 11.68 -1.90
CA PRO A 79 -9.05 12.40 -1.62
C PRO A 79 -10.00 12.27 -2.81
N ARG A 80 -11.13 11.62 -2.60
CA ARG A 80 -12.24 11.63 -3.56
C ARG A 80 -12.74 13.06 -3.63
N GLY A 81 -12.43 13.77 -4.72
CA GLY A 81 -13.02 15.08 -4.99
C GLY A 81 -14.53 14.94 -4.80
N ARG A 82 -15.11 15.75 -3.89
CA ARG A 82 -16.56 15.79 -3.70
C ARG A 82 -17.20 15.93 -5.08
N ARG A 83 -17.84 14.85 -5.53
CA ARG A 83 -18.61 14.85 -6.77
C ARG A 83 -19.61 16.00 -6.66
N GLY A 84 -19.51 16.96 -7.57
CA GLY A 84 -20.33 18.17 -7.57
C GLY A 84 -21.82 17.83 -7.46
N GLY A 85 -22.36 18.01 -6.26
CA GLY A 85 -23.78 18.11 -6.00
C GLY A 85 -24.17 19.59 -6.13
N GLN A 86 -24.72 19.93 -7.29
CA GLN A 86 -25.79 20.91 -7.51
C GLN A 86 -26.02 21.96 -6.39
N ASP A 87 -25.29 23.07 -6.42
CA ASP A 87 -25.71 24.33 -5.79
C ASP A 87 -25.89 25.40 -6.88
N LYS A 88 -27.08 25.42 -7.49
CA LYS A 88 -27.59 26.60 -8.19
C LYS A 88 -28.08 27.60 -7.13
N ASN A 89 -27.20 28.47 -6.66
CA ASN A 89 -27.49 29.86 -6.23
C ASN A 89 -26.40 30.36 -5.29
N ARG A 90 -25.52 31.23 -5.80
CA ARG A 90 -25.18 32.51 -5.15
C ARG A 90 -24.33 33.36 -6.08
N SER A 91 -24.82 34.57 -6.31
CA SER A 91 -24.25 35.68 -7.04
C SER A 91 -23.01 36.27 -6.36
N ASN A 92 -22.05 36.67 -7.19
CA ASN A 92 -21.03 37.71 -7.03
C ASN A 92 -20.36 37.93 -5.65
N SER A 93 -19.08 37.56 -5.58
CA SER A 93 -18.03 38.50 -5.17
C SER A 93 -16.67 38.07 -5.74
N SER A 94 -15.98 39.03 -6.36
CA SER A 94 -14.58 38.96 -6.75
C SER A 94 -13.67 38.76 -5.53
N LEU A 95 -12.58 38.00 -5.72
CA LEU A 95 -11.24 38.08 -5.08
C LEU A 95 -10.73 36.70 -4.61
N ASN A 96 -9.69 36.23 -5.32
CA ASN A 96 -8.68 35.25 -4.89
C ASN A 96 -9.18 33.93 -4.27
N SER A 97 -9.60 32.97 -5.10
CA SER A 97 -9.18 31.58 -4.86
C SER A 97 -7.84 31.39 -5.57
N SER A 98 -6.80 31.23 -4.78
CA SER A 98 -5.46 30.88 -5.20
C SER A 98 -5.53 29.77 -6.26
N GLN A 99 -4.96 30.09 -7.43
CA GLN A 99 -4.42 29.16 -8.42
C GLN A 99 -4.59 27.70 -8.03
N GLY A 100 -5.41 26.97 -8.79
CA GLY A 100 -5.26 25.52 -8.91
C GLY A 100 -3.77 25.24 -9.08
N LYS A 101 -3.19 24.64 -8.04
CA LYS A 101 -1.75 24.55 -7.83
C LYS A 101 -1.13 24.02 -9.12
N LEU A 102 -0.34 24.87 -9.79
CA LEU A 102 0.33 24.56 -11.05
C LEU A 102 0.82 23.12 -11.02
N GLY A 103 0.40 22.38 -12.04
CA GLY A 103 0.35 20.92 -12.05
C GLY A 103 1.60 20.26 -11.50
N SER A 104 1.40 19.45 -10.47
CA SER A 104 2.23 18.26 -10.33
C SER A 104 2.02 17.45 -11.61
N PHE A 105 3.09 17.04 -12.30
CA PHE A 105 3.01 16.11 -13.44
C PHE A 105 2.31 14.78 -13.07
N LYS A 106 2.06 14.55 -11.78
CA LYS A 106 1.28 13.43 -11.26
C LYS A 106 -0.20 13.75 -11.40
N GLY A 107 -0.89 12.94 -12.21
CA GLY A 107 -2.36 12.97 -12.30
C GLY A 107 -3.02 12.69 -10.94
N ASP A 108 -4.32 12.96 -10.89
CA ASP A 108 -5.20 12.96 -9.70
C ASP A 108 -5.07 11.71 -8.81
N ASP A 109 -4.66 10.58 -9.38
CA ASP A 109 -4.53 9.29 -8.68
C ASP A 109 -3.18 8.57 -8.89
N PHE A 110 -2.13 9.31 -9.30
CA PHE A 110 -0.79 8.82 -9.70
C PHE A 110 -0.79 7.90 -10.94
N PHE A 111 -1.61 6.85 -10.96
CA PHE A 111 -1.76 5.86 -12.02
C PHE A 111 -3.24 5.69 -12.36
N LYS A 112 -3.59 5.50 -13.64
CA LYS A 112 -4.97 5.28 -14.11
C LYS A 112 -5.16 3.95 -14.86
N ASP A 113 -4.07 3.21 -15.05
CA ASP A 113 -4.03 1.97 -15.82
C ASP A 113 -3.82 0.74 -14.93
N ALA A 114 -4.33 -0.40 -15.39
CA ALA A 114 -4.01 -1.69 -14.79
C ALA A 114 -2.50 -1.95 -14.85
N PHE A 115 -1.97 -2.72 -13.91
CA PHE A 115 -0.53 -2.98 -13.83
C PHE A 115 -0.21 -4.41 -13.49
N GLN A 116 0.96 -4.86 -13.92
CA GLN A 116 1.45 -6.18 -13.56
C GLN A 116 2.05 -6.17 -12.15
N SER A 117 1.53 -7.04 -11.27
CA SER A 117 2.15 -7.26 -9.97
C SER A 117 3.48 -8.01 -10.13
N TRP A 118 4.49 -7.54 -9.40
CA TRP A 118 5.82 -8.15 -9.39
C TRP A 118 5.90 -9.34 -8.42
N ASN A 119 4.92 -9.47 -7.51
CA ASN A 119 4.88 -10.53 -6.50
C ASN A 119 4.31 -11.81 -7.12
N ARG A 120 5.14 -12.53 -7.89
CA ARG A 120 4.78 -13.79 -8.58
C ARG A 120 4.95 -15.04 -7.71
N SER A 121 5.62 -14.91 -6.57
CA SER A 121 5.90 -15.99 -5.61
C SER A 121 6.25 -15.38 -4.25
N GLY A 122 6.05 -16.14 -3.18
CA GLY A 122 6.21 -15.68 -1.80
C GLY A 122 4.88 -15.31 -1.14
N VAL A 123 4.96 -14.75 0.06
CA VAL A 123 3.77 -14.36 0.83
C VAL A 123 3.19 -13.07 0.24
N ARG A 124 1.93 -13.12 -0.23
CA ARG A 124 1.17 -11.94 -0.69
C ARG A 124 0.22 -11.40 0.39
N GLN A 125 -0.37 -12.30 1.16
CA GLN A 125 -1.36 -11.98 2.18
C GLN A 125 -1.21 -12.95 3.35
N LEU A 126 -1.38 -12.43 4.56
CA LEU A 126 -1.51 -13.19 5.79
C LEU A 126 -2.83 -12.74 6.44
N CYS A 127 -3.81 -13.65 6.49
CA CYS A 127 -5.11 -13.40 7.11
C CYS A 127 -5.13 -14.04 8.51
N THR A 128 -5.57 -13.27 9.50
CA THR A 128 -5.86 -13.76 10.85
C THR A 128 -7.26 -13.31 11.24
N ASP A 129 -7.71 -13.73 12.42
CA ASP A 129 -9.01 -13.40 12.99
C ASP A 129 -9.12 -11.91 13.36
N GLN A 130 -7.99 -11.26 13.66
CA GLN A 130 -7.93 -9.87 14.14
C GLN A 130 -7.59 -8.89 13.01
N PHE A 131 -6.63 -9.28 12.18
CA PHE A 131 -6.12 -8.42 11.12
C PHE A 131 -5.76 -9.22 9.88
N THR A 132 -5.76 -8.52 8.74
CA THR A 132 -5.17 -9.02 7.50
C THR A 132 -3.99 -8.14 7.11
N MET A 133 -2.86 -8.79 6.84
CA MET A 133 -1.64 -8.18 6.36
C MET A 133 -1.47 -8.45 4.85
N TYR A 134 -1.14 -7.39 4.11
CA TYR A 134 -0.89 -7.44 2.66
C TYR A 134 0.55 -7.03 2.38
N ILE A 135 1.24 -7.81 1.55
CA ILE A 135 2.67 -7.65 1.26
C ILE A 135 2.85 -7.40 -0.24
N TYR A 136 3.33 -6.21 -0.57
CA TYR A 136 3.69 -5.80 -1.92
C TYR A 136 5.21 -5.69 -2.05
N GLN A 137 5.80 -6.59 -2.84
CA GLN A 137 7.21 -6.52 -3.19
C GLN A 137 7.40 -5.76 -4.51
N THR A 138 8.36 -4.84 -4.52
CA THR A 138 8.83 -4.15 -5.73
C THR A 138 9.92 -4.94 -6.45
N MET A 139 10.17 -4.66 -7.74
CA MET A 139 11.32 -5.24 -8.46
C MET A 139 12.66 -4.95 -7.79
N THR A 140 12.78 -3.81 -7.12
CA THR A 140 14.00 -3.41 -6.40
C THR A 140 14.27 -4.25 -5.14
N GLY A 141 13.29 -5.04 -4.69
CA GLY A 141 13.40 -5.90 -3.51
C GLY A 141 12.85 -5.31 -2.21
N LEU A 142 12.42 -4.04 -2.23
CA LEU A 142 11.69 -3.42 -1.13
C LEU A 142 10.31 -4.08 -0.98
N LYS A 143 9.87 -4.26 0.27
CA LYS A 143 8.58 -4.86 0.62
C LYS A 143 7.78 -3.87 1.42
N PHE A 144 6.63 -3.49 0.88
CA PHE A 144 5.67 -2.62 1.53
C PHE A 144 4.58 -3.50 2.13
N VAL A 145 4.31 -3.31 3.41
CA VAL A 145 3.38 -4.14 4.17
C VAL A 145 2.30 -3.25 4.76
N ALA A 146 1.03 -3.54 4.42
CA ALA A 146 -0.12 -2.88 5.05
C ALA A 146 -0.85 -3.87 5.95
N VAL A 147 -1.12 -3.47 7.19
CA VAL A 147 -1.95 -4.21 8.13
C VAL A 147 -3.29 -3.52 8.23
N SER A 148 -4.36 -4.26 8.01
CA SER A 148 -5.74 -3.79 8.12
C SER A 148 -6.46 -4.53 9.22
N SER A 149 -7.12 -3.82 10.14
CA SER A 149 -8.00 -4.46 11.12
C SER A 149 -9.28 -4.93 10.44
N GLN A 150 -9.70 -6.13 10.81
CA GLN A 150 -10.95 -6.69 10.36
C GLN A 150 -12.05 -6.23 11.32
N GLY A 151 -12.57 -5.02 11.10
CA GLY A 151 -13.42 -4.34 12.09
C GLY A 151 -14.50 -3.43 11.55
N ALA A 152 -15.20 -3.79 10.46
CA ALA A 152 -16.56 -3.32 10.14
C ALA A 152 -17.14 -4.08 8.94
N LEU A 153 -17.98 -5.08 9.24
CA LEU A 153 -19.14 -5.49 8.43
C LEU A 153 -19.05 -5.29 6.90
N SER A 154 -18.46 -6.27 6.21
CA SER A 154 -19.02 -6.70 4.92
C SER A 154 -19.17 -8.22 4.95
N ALA A 155 -19.93 -8.68 5.95
CA ALA A 155 -20.73 -9.89 5.87
C ALA A 155 -22.00 -9.62 5.02
N SER A 156 -21.87 -8.91 3.89
CA SER A 156 -22.89 -8.91 2.86
C SER A 156 -22.53 -10.00 1.87
N HIS A 157 -23.14 -11.16 2.06
CA HIS A 157 -23.27 -12.27 1.10
C HIS A 157 -22.67 -12.02 -0.29
N THR A 158 -21.44 -12.47 -0.52
CA THR A 158 -20.97 -12.94 -1.84
C THR A 158 -19.62 -13.63 -1.67
N GLY A 159 -19.63 -14.97 -1.76
CA GLY A 159 -18.46 -15.81 -1.56
C GLY A 159 -17.33 -15.56 -2.57
N GLY A 160 -16.09 -15.73 -2.11
CA GLY A 160 -14.88 -15.84 -2.94
C GLY A 160 -14.30 -14.54 -3.53
N SER A 161 -15.14 -13.66 -4.08
CA SER A 161 -14.69 -12.47 -4.83
C SER A 161 -14.18 -11.33 -3.94
N SER A 162 -14.71 -11.21 -2.71
CA SER A 162 -14.35 -10.13 -1.77
C SER A 162 -12.87 -10.12 -1.38
N ASN A 163 -12.27 -11.30 -1.24
CA ASN A 163 -10.84 -11.44 -0.90
C ASN A 163 -9.94 -10.99 -2.05
N MET A 164 -10.28 -11.31 -3.30
CA MET A 164 -9.52 -10.83 -4.45
C MET A 164 -9.63 -9.31 -4.61
N HIS A 165 -10.82 -8.75 -4.40
CA HIS A 165 -10.99 -7.30 -4.43
C HIS A 165 -10.13 -6.60 -3.36
N SER A 166 -10.10 -7.09 -2.11
CA SER A 166 -9.30 -6.47 -1.05
C SER A 166 -7.79 -6.55 -1.33
N ILE A 167 -7.31 -7.66 -1.91
CA ILE A 167 -5.92 -7.78 -2.38
C ILE A 167 -5.62 -6.74 -3.46
N HIS A 168 -6.49 -6.58 -4.47
CA HIS A 168 -6.27 -5.60 -5.52
C HIS A 168 -6.32 -4.15 -5.01
N VAL A 169 -7.18 -3.85 -4.03
CA VAL A 169 -7.20 -2.55 -3.35
C VAL A 169 -5.88 -2.32 -2.61
N ALA A 170 -5.39 -3.31 -1.88
CA ALA A 170 -4.12 -3.24 -1.16
C ALA A 170 -2.93 -3.07 -2.12
N ASP A 171 -2.88 -3.81 -3.24
CA ASP A 171 -1.82 -3.71 -4.24
C ASP A 171 -1.79 -2.31 -4.88
N ASN A 172 -2.95 -1.72 -5.21
CA ASN A 172 -3.03 -0.34 -5.71
C ASN A 172 -2.57 0.68 -4.66
N PHE A 173 -2.98 0.51 -3.40
CA PHE A 173 -2.57 1.35 -2.29
C PHE A 173 -1.05 1.33 -2.08
N LEU A 174 -0.48 0.13 -1.93
CA LEU A 174 0.95 -0.06 -1.69
C LEU A 174 1.81 0.42 -2.87
N ARG A 175 1.31 0.27 -4.10
CA ARG A 175 1.98 0.83 -5.30
C ARG A 175 2.03 2.36 -5.30
N LYS A 176 0.97 3.03 -4.85
CA LYS A 176 0.97 4.51 -4.72
C LYS A 176 1.92 4.98 -3.63
N ILE A 177 2.01 4.24 -2.52
CA ILE A 177 3.02 4.49 -1.47
C ILE A 177 4.44 4.31 -2.01
N TYR A 178 4.67 3.29 -2.84
CA TYR A 178 5.95 3.13 -3.52
C TYR A 178 6.30 4.35 -4.40
N CYS A 179 5.31 4.97 -5.05
CA CYS A 179 5.52 6.21 -5.80
C CYS A 179 5.74 7.46 -4.92
N LEU A 180 5.21 7.46 -3.69
CA LEU A 180 5.57 8.47 -2.68
C LEU A 180 7.02 8.25 -2.21
N TYR A 181 7.42 7.00 -1.97
CA TYR A 181 8.77 6.64 -1.60
C TYR A 181 9.79 7.09 -2.66
N SER A 182 9.52 6.83 -3.94
CA SER A 182 10.41 7.27 -5.03
C SER A 182 10.57 8.79 -5.12
N ASP A 183 9.60 9.56 -4.62
CA ASP A 183 9.62 11.01 -4.71
C ASP A 183 10.22 11.70 -3.50
N TYR A 184 9.87 11.26 -2.30
CA TYR A 184 10.30 11.93 -1.07
C TYR A 184 11.54 11.32 -0.45
N VAL A 185 11.86 10.06 -0.80
CA VAL A 185 12.98 9.31 -0.20
C VAL A 185 14.11 9.15 -1.20
N MET A 186 13.81 8.71 -2.44
CA MET A 186 14.87 8.51 -3.45
C MET A 186 15.38 9.82 -4.08
N LYS A 187 14.61 10.91 -4.01
CA LYS A 187 15.07 12.23 -4.51
C LYS A 187 15.81 13.05 -3.45
N ASP A 188 15.87 12.58 -2.21
CA ASP A 188 16.64 13.25 -1.16
C ASP A 188 18.13 12.90 -1.31
N PRO A 189 19.01 13.86 -1.66
CA PRO A 189 20.44 13.60 -1.86
C PRO A 189 21.16 13.11 -0.60
N PHE A 190 20.59 13.35 0.59
CA PHE A 190 21.18 12.97 1.87
C PHE A 190 20.65 11.64 2.39
N TYR A 191 19.67 11.04 1.72
CA TYR A 191 19.14 9.75 2.13
C TYR A 191 20.11 8.62 1.75
N SER A 192 20.63 7.94 2.77
CA SER A 192 21.39 6.69 2.59
C SER A 192 20.42 5.52 2.44
N LEU A 193 20.62 4.72 1.40
CA LEU A 193 19.82 3.52 1.14
C LEU A 193 19.92 2.54 2.32
N GLU A 194 18.87 1.75 2.50
CA GLU A 194 18.73 0.73 3.56
C GLU A 194 18.70 1.24 5.01
N MET A 195 18.78 2.56 5.21
CA MET A 195 18.65 3.19 6.53
C MET A 195 17.19 3.60 6.83
N PRO A 196 16.83 3.78 8.12
CA PRO A 196 15.50 4.24 8.49
C PRO A 196 15.12 5.58 7.84
N ILE A 197 13.91 5.65 7.30
CA ILE A 197 13.36 6.83 6.64
C ILE A 197 12.93 7.83 7.70
N LYS A 198 13.48 9.05 7.67
CA LYS A 198 13.18 10.14 8.61
C LYS A 198 12.53 11.36 7.93
N SER A 199 12.03 11.18 6.71
CA SER A 199 11.45 12.27 5.91
C SER A 199 10.06 12.65 6.43
N THR A 200 9.94 13.86 6.99
CA THR A 200 8.68 14.39 7.53
C THR A 200 7.61 14.58 6.45
N LEU A 201 8.02 14.92 5.22
CA LEU A 201 7.12 15.06 4.08
C LEU A 201 6.52 13.71 3.66
N PHE A 202 7.35 12.66 3.68
CA PHE A 202 6.89 11.30 3.43
C PHE A 202 5.88 10.87 4.50
N ASP A 203 6.18 11.10 5.78
CA ASP A 203 5.28 10.80 6.90
C ASP A 203 3.92 11.47 6.77
N GLN A 204 3.90 12.76 6.49
CA GLN A 204 2.65 13.52 6.34
C GLN A 204 1.79 12.97 5.19
N LYS A 205 2.42 12.63 4.06
CA LYS A 205 1.70 12.11 2.88
C LYS A 205 1.19 10.69 3.09
N VAL A 206 1.99 9.82 3.71
CA VAL A 206 1.57 8.47 4.05
C VAL A 206 0.42 8.50 5.04
N LYS A 207 0.53 9.31 6.11
CA LYS A 207 -0.54 9.46 7.10
C LYS A 207 -1.84 9.93 6.46
N GLN A 208 -1.79 10.99 5.65
CA GLN A 208 -2.94 11.47 4.89
C GLN A 208 -3.55 10.36 4.01
N MET A 209 -2.72 9.56 3.36
CA MET A 209 -3.16 8.48 2.47
C MET A 209 -3.81 7.32 3.24
N MET A 210 -3.29 6.99 4.42
CA MET A 210 -3.87 5.98 5.31
C MET A 210 -5.22 6.48 5.89
N GLU A 211 -5.31 7.73 6.32
CA GLU A 211 -6.56 8.35 6.83
C GLU A 211 -7.66 8.41 5.77
N ASN A 212 -7.32 8.63 4.50
CA ASN A 212 -8.30 8.61 3.41
C ASN A 212 -8.88 7.21 3.13
N LEU A 213 -8.21 6.16 3.61
CA LEU A 213 -8.59 4.76 3.38
C LEU A 213 -9.28 4.14 4.61
N ALA A 214 -9.08 4.72 5.80
CA ALA A 214 -9.79 4.42 7.04
C ALA A 214 -11.29 4.72 6.92
#